data_AF-A0A964QVD7-F1
#
_entry.id   AF-A0A964QVD7-F1
#
_cell.length_a   1.000
_cell.length_b   1.000
_cell.length_c   1.000
_cell.angle_alpha   90.00
_cell.angle_beta   90.00
_cell.angle_gamma   90.00
#
_symmetry.space_group_name_H-M   'P 1'
#
loop_
_entity.id
_entity.type
_entity.pdbx_description
1 polymer ?
#
loop_
_entity_poly.entity_id
_entity_poly.type
_entity_poly.pdbx_seq_one_letter_code
_entity_poly.pdbx_strand_id
1 'polypeptide(L)'
;MVTDELQKYIIDSLKAGNPVASIRQSLLESGWQSADIEEAFSALGTVLAEQITPNRGIFTRRFARVGVIVAFIASVGTGVYIWQDQLDLRNANASKTREFYTRIAESHISFTDSGTMVFPDEQKFLTEKNRYIAEKTNFIETDLRTMTLTLYAEGVPTEQLQILSKGKERSWWETPTGNYSVLGKSVNGYSSIGRVWMPYSIQFYGNYLIHGWPHYDDGTPVSKGYSGGCIRLSDADAKKIFDFAKVGMPVLVLEEHIDQKFGTLFAKGEKAALPEIGAQAFLVQDLASGETLLEKNVDEKRAVASLTKLMTAVVAHEVIYLGRSVQTTSKLLAGAQMFTPVEGERYIGLDLLYPLLMQSSNLSAKLLASFVGEGAFIGDMNAKALSLEMKDTTFADASGISAGNISTARDLARLLQYIYFKRPFLFDISRGVMFEEVGILRIGDTIAVKDLKNVNEFLEYPDLIGVKNGKTTAAGETMATVWNVERPDGNVPVAIIVLGSEDRAKDTLRLHTWLTENYAK
;
A
#
# COMPACT_ATOMS: atom_id res chain seq x y z
N MET A 1 10.69 -17.94 -1.76
CA MET A 1 10.81 -17.82 -0.29
C MET A 1 11.57 -19.00 0.29
N VAL A 2 10.99 -20.21 0.38
CA VAL A 2 11.71 -21.44 0.79
C VAL A 2 13.01 -21.63 0.00
N THR A 3 12.94 -21.37 -1.31
CA THR A 3 14.08 -21.38 -2.24
C THR A 3 15.21 -20.41 -1.90
N ASP A 4 14.92 -19.23 -1.35
CA ASP A 4 15.83 -18.08 -1.50
C ASP A 4 16.86 -18.01 -0.36
N GLU A 5 16.41 -18.27 0.87
CA GLU A 5 17.31 -18.48 2.02
C GLU A 5 18.15 -19.75 1.85
N LEU A 6 17.54 -20.81 1.31
CA LEU A 6 18.19 -22.09 1.05
C LEU A 6 19.28 -21.96 -0.03
N GLN A 7 18.98 -21.29 -1.15
CA GLN A 7 19.96 -20.96 -2.18
C GLN A 7 21.08 -20.05 -1.63
N LYS A 8 20.75 -19.03 -0.83
CA LYS A 8 21.76 -18.15 -0.20
C LYS A 8 22.70 -18.94 0.71
N TYR A 9 22.17 -19.79 1.59
CA TYR A 9 22.97 -20.67 2.45
C TYR A 9 23.88 -21.59 1.64
N ILE A 10 23.36 -22.20 0.57
CA ILE A 10 24.16 -23.05 -0.32
C ILE A 10 25.27 -22.24 -1.01
N ILE A 11 24.95 -21.07 -1.58
CA ILE A 11 25.93 -20.18 -2.22
C ILE A 11 27.06 -19.81 -1.24
N ASP A 12 26.71 -19.33 -0.04
CA ASP A 12 27.71 -18.85 0.92
C ASP A 12 28.50 -20.00 1.55
N SER A 13 27.89 -21.18 1.73
CA SER A 13 28.59 -22.41 2.13
C SER A 13 29.55 -22.92 1.06
N LEU A 14 29.20 -22.81 -0.23
CA LEU A 14 30.09 -23.14 -1.35
C LEU A 14 31.26 -22.14 -1.46
N LYS A 15 31.02 -20.83 -1.27
CA LYS A 15 32.09 -19.82 -1.18
C LYS A 15 33.06 -20.09 -0.03
N ALA A 16 32.55 -20.61 1.10
CA ALA A 16 33.35 -21.04 2.23
C ALA A 16 34.11 -22.38 2.00
N GLY A 17 33.96 -23.00 0.83
CA GLY A 17 34.69 -24.22 0.44
C GLY A 17 34.07 -25.53 0.94
N ASN A 18 32.86 -25.52 1.48
CA ASN A 18 32.21 -26.74 1.98
C ASN A 18 31.82 -27.68 0.82
N PRO A 19 32.13 -28.99 0.89
CA PRO A 19 31.69 -29.95 -0.12
C PRO A 19 30.16 -30.04 -0.21
N VAL A 20 29.64 -30.14 -1.44
CA VAL A 20 28.18 -30.22 -1.72
C VAL A 20 27.45 -31.25 -0.86
N ALA A 21 28.06 -32.42 -0.61
CA ALA A 21 27.49 -33.48 0.23
C ALA A 21 27.34 -33.06 1.71
N SER A 22 28.29 -32.28 2.25
CA SER A 22 28.23 -31.75 3.61
C SER A 22 27.15 -30.68 3.76
N ILE A 23 26.99 -29.82 2.73
CA ILE A 23 25.92 -28.81 2.69
C ILE A 23 24.55 -29.49 2.68
N ARG A 24 24.34 -30.51 1.83
CA ARG A 24 23.11 -31.33 1.81
C ARG A 24 22.82 -31.97 3.18
N GLN A 25 23.83 -32.59 3.80
CA GLN A 25 23.66 -33.23 5.11
C GLN A 25 23.27 -32.21 6.20
N SER A 26 23.97 -31.07 6.27
CA SER A 26 23.68 -30.03 7.26
C SER A 26 22.27 -29.44 7.11
N LEU A 27 21.76 -29.33 5.88
CA LEU A 27 20.39 -28.89 5.61
C LEU A 27 19.34 -29.93 6.04
N LEU A 28 19.57 -31.22 5.78
CA LEU A 28 18.71 -32.30 6.27
C LEU A 28 18.70 -32.37 7.81
N GLU A 29 19.86 -32.23 8.45
CA GLU A 29 20.00 -32.15 9.91
C GLU A 29 19.33 -30.91 10.51
N SER A 30 19.20 -29.82 9.72
CA SER A 30 18.44 -28.61 10.06
C SER A 30 16.94 -28.71 9.78
N GLY A 31 16.44 -29.87 9.31
CA GLY A 31 15.01 -30.14 9.10
C GLY A 31 14.44 -29.80 7.71
N TRP A 32 15.26 -29.33 6.76
CA TRP A 32 14.82 -29.08 5.39
C TRP A 32 14.46 -30.38 4.65
N GLN A 33 13.46 -30.34 3.77
CA GLN A 33 13.07 -31.52 3.01
C GLN A 33 14.03 -31.76 1.84
N SER A 34 14.28 -33.03 1.52
CA SER A 34 15.19 -33.40 0.42
C SER A 34 14.73 -32.89 -0.95
N ALA A 35 13.45 -32.57 -1.13
CA ALA A 35 12.94 -31.97 -2.36
C ALA A 35 13.42 -30.51 -2.50
N ASP A 36 13.19 -29.68 -1.48
CA ASP A 36 13.59 -28.27 -1.44
C ASP A 36 15.10 -28.11 -1.67
N ILE A 37 15.90 -29.00 -1.06
CA ILE A 37 17.37 -29.01 -1.18
C ILE A 37 17.80 -29.27 -2.63
N GLU A 38 17.24 -30.27 -3.30
CA GLU A 38 17.58 -30.58 -4.70
C GLU A 38 17.04 -29.52 -5.68
N GLU A 39 15.88 -28.93 -5.42
CA GLU A 39 15.36 -27.80 -6.20
C GLU A 39 16.31 -26.59 -6.10
N ALA A 40 16.77 -26.24 -4.90
CA ALA A 40 17.73 -25.18 -4.68
C ALA A 40 19.08 -25.46 -5.36
N PHE A 41 19.60 -26.70 -5.31
CA PHE A 41 20.81 -27.05 -6.06
C PHE A 41 20.61 -27.02 -7.59
N SER A 42 19.43 -27.38 -8.09
CA SER A 42 19.11 -27.32 -9.53
C SER A 42 19.06 -25.87 -10.05
N ALA A 43 18.41 -24.97 -9.31
CA ALA A 43 18.37 -23.55 -9.60
C ALA A 43 19.76 -22.88 -9.57
N LEU A 44 20.66 -23.33 -8.69
CA LEU A 44 22.05 -22.84 -8.66
C LEU A 44 22.92 -23.42 -9.77
N GLY A 45 22.61 -24.63 -10.26
CA GLY A 45 23.29 -25.25 -11.39
C GLY A 45 23.17 -24.46 -12.69
N THR A 46 22.07 -23.71 -12.87
CA THR A 46 21.89 -22.79 -14.01
C THR A 46 22.70 -21.50 -13.83
N VAL A 47 22.76 -20.93 -12.63
CA VAL A 47 23.49 -19.67 -12.34
C VAL A 47 25.01 -19.84 -12.38
N LEU A 48 25.54 -20.95 -11.86
CA LEU A 48 26.98 -21.19 -11.81
C LEU A 48 27.60 -21.48 -13.19
N ALA A 49 26.81 -21.91 -14.17
CA ALA A 49 27.27 -22.13 -15.54
C ALA A 49 27.65 -20.83 -16.27
N GLU A 50 26.99 -19.71 -15.96
CA GLU A 50 27.25 -18.42 -16.63
C GLU A 50 28.46 -17.66 -16.06
N GLN A 51 28.96 -18.01 -14.87
CA GLN A 51 30.03 -17.27 -14.20
C GLN A 51 31.45 -17.88 -14.32
N ILE A 52 31.62 -19.00 -15.05
CA ILE A 52 32.92 -19.71 -15.14
C ILE A 52 33.42 -19.83 -16.59
N THR A 53 33.65 -18.70 -17.26
CA THR A 53 34.56 -18.61 -18.43
C THR A 53 35.47 -17.36 -18.37
N PRO A 54 36.75 -17.50 -17.97
CA PRO A 54 37.67 -16.35 -17.88
C PRO A 54 38.20 -15.87 -19.24
N ASN A 55 38.39 -14.55 -19.32
CA ASN A 55 38.92 -13.82 -20.47
C ASN A 55 40.33 -14.29 -20.91
N ARG A 56 40.52 -14.56 -22.21
CA ARG A 56 41.82 -14.42 -22.91
C ARG A 56 41.60 -13.87 -24.32
N GLY A 57 42.25 -12.75 -24.63
CA GLY A 57 42.04 -12.02 -25.88
C GLY A 57 43.08 -12.32 -26.98
N ILE A 58 42.77 -11.80 -28.17
CA ILE A 58 43.69 -11.46 -29.28
C ILE A 58 44.61 -12.61 -29.77
N PHE A 59 44.24 -13.24 -30.90
CA PHE A 59 45.06 -13.21 -32.13
C PHE A 59 44.22 -13.59 -33.38
N THR A 60 44.82 -13.51 -34.57
CA THR A 60 44.09 -13.39 -35.86
C THR A 60 44.29 -14.57 -36.83
N ARG A 61 43.26 -14.83 -37.69
CA ARG A 61 43.29 -15.24 -39.13
C ARG A 61 42.49 -16.52 -39.48
N ARG A 62 41.66 -16.39 -40.55
CA ARG A 62 41.37 -17.32 -41.69
C ARG A 62 41.09 -18.81 -41.38
N PHE A 63 40.04 -19.44 -41.95
CA PHE A 63 39.98 -19.80 -43.38
C PHE A 63 38.56 -20.10 -43.95
N ALA A 64 38.51 -20.22 -45.29
CA ALA A 64 37.49 -20.74 -46.23
C ALA A 64 36.25 -21.52 -45.69
N ARG A 65 35.01 -21.30 -46.18
CA ARG A 65 34.41 -21.46 -47.55
C ARG A 65 34.28 -22.92 -48.05
N VAL A 66 33.06 -23.48 -48.00
CA VAL A 66 32.23 -24.20 -49.03
C VAL A 66 30.81 -24.31 -48.42
N GLY A 67 29.64 -24.22 -49.09
CA GLY A 67 29.31 -23.85 -50.48
C GLY A 67 28.32 -24.82 -51.17
N VAL A 68 27.11 -24.37 -51.57
CA VAL A 68 26.20 -24.92 -52.63
C VAL A 68 24.99 -23.97 -52.80
N ILE A 69 24.38 -23.91 -54.00
CA ILE A 69 23.32 -22.94 -54.38
C ILE A 69 22.24 -23.58 -55.29
N VAL A 70 20.94 -23.35 -54.99
CA VAL A 70 19.76 -23.25 -55.91
C VAL A 70 18.69 -22.42 -55.18
N ALA A 71 18.06 -21.31 -55.62
CA ALA A 71 18.14 -20.43 -56.78
C ALA A 71 17.25 -20.68 -58.03
N PHE A 72 15.93 -20.43 -57.93
CA PHE A 72 14.98 -19.94 -58.98
C PHE A 72 13.55 -19.84 -58.37
N ILE A 73 12.52 -19.18 -58.92
CA ILE A 73 12.34 -17.82 -59.53
C ILE A 73 10.81 -17.50 -59.51
N ALA A 74 10.30 -16.26 -59.43
CA ALA A 74 9.90 -15.40 -60.57
C ALA A 74 9.42 -14.00 -60.11
N SER A 75 9.57 -12.98 -60.97
CA SER A 75 9.04 -11.60 -60.87
C SER A 75 7.62 -11.50 -61.48
N VAL A 76 6.82 -10.41 -61.41
CA VAL A 76 7.01 -8.96 -61.73
C VAL A 76 5.89 -8.17 -60.99
N GLY A 77 6.04 -6.89 -60.59
CA GLY A 77 7.16 -5.94 -60.62
C GLY A 77 6.70 -4.48 -60.33
N THR A 78 7.63 -3.51 -60.30
CA THR A 78 7.46 -2.04 -60.08
C THR A 78 6.71 -1.62 -58.80
N GLY A 79 7.22 -0.81 -57.87
CA GLY A 79 8.23 0.28 -57.93
C GLY A 79 7.52 1.61 -57.60
N VAL A 80 8.03 2.55 -56.77
CA VAL A 80 9.37 2.77 -56.17
C VAL A 80 9.22 3.49 -54.82
N TYR A 81 10.01 3.13 -53.80
CA TYR A 81 10.74 4.03 -52.88
C TYR A 81 11.69 3.18 -52.00
N ILE A 82 12.81 3.74 -51.52
CA ILE A 82 13.96 2.95 -51.01
C ILE A 82 14.48 3.52 -49.69
N TRP A 83 14.52 2.70 -48.61
CA TRP A 83 15.74 2.49 -47.79
C TRP A 83 15.63 1.35 -46.76
N GLN A 84 16.79 0.71 -46.53
CA GLN A 84 17.25 -0.26 -45.52
C GLN A 84 16.27 -0.96 -44.53
N ASP A 85 16.07 -2.26 -44.80
CA ASP A 85 16.58 -3.43 -44.03
C ASP A 85 16.17 -3.76 -42.56
N GLN A 86 15.97 -5.08 -42.36
CA GLN A 86 16.06 -5.89 -41.13
C GLN A 86 14.95 -5.85 -40.06
N LEU A 87 14.06 -6.85 -40.17
CA LEU A 87 13.32 -7.62 -39.14
C LEU A 87 13.39 -7.15 -37.67
N ASP A 88 12.21 -6.85 -37.07
CA ASP A 88 12.05 -6.69 -35.62
C ASP A 88 10.68 -7.21 -35.10
N LEU A 89 10.65 -7.68 -33.85
CA LEU A 89 9.81 -8.75 -33.27
C LEU A 89 8.37 -8.36 -32.86
N ARG A 90 7.79 -7.32 -33.47
CA ARG A 90 6.64 -6.58 -32.88
C ARG A 90 5.33 -7.36 -32.71
N ASN A 91 5.09 -8.42 -33.49
CA ASN A 91 3.80 -9.12 -33.49
C ASN A 91 3.58 -10.09 -32.31
N ALA A 92 4.64 -10.62 -31.69
CA ALA A 92 4.50 -11.57 -30.57
C ALA A 92 3.98 -10.86 -29.30
N ASN A 93 4.54 -9.69 -28.99
CA ASN A 93 4.10 -8.88 -27.85
C ASN A 93 2.73 -8.25 -28.09
N ALA A 94 2.40 -7.86 -29.34
CA ALA A 94 1.07 -7.31 -29.66
C ALA A 94 -0.08 -8.28 -29.32
N SER A 95 0.12 -9.59 -29.51
CA SER A 95 -0.84 -10.61 -29.11
C SER A 95 -0.99 -10.68 -27.59
N LYS A 96 0.09 -11.00 -26.85
CA LYS A 96 0.06 -11.14 -25.38
C LYS A 96 -0.40 -9.86 -24.67
N THR A 97 -0.02 -8.69 -25.16
CA THR A 97 -0.41 -7.39 -24.62
C THR A 97 -1.89 -7.10 -24.86
N ARG A 98 -2.43 -7.47 -26.03
CA ARG A 98 -3.87 -7.36 -26.31
C ARG A 98 -4.66 -8.35 -25.44
N GLU A 99 -4.20 -9.59 -25.32
CA GLU A 99 -4.78 -10.63 -24.46
C GLU A 99 -4.71 -10.26 -22.96
N PHE A 100 -3.68 -9.51 -22.54
CA PHE A 100 -3.56 -8.91 -21.20
C PHE A 100 -4.58 -7.77 -20.97
N TYR A 101 -4.69 -6.82 -21.90
CA TYR A 101 -5.68 -5.75 -21.79
C TYR A 101 -7.13 -6.25 -21.95
N THR A 102 -7.38 -7.28 -22.76
CA THR A 102 -8.65 -7.99 -22.83
C THR A 102 -8.99 -8.64 -21.49
N ARG A 103 -8.07 -9.39 -20.87
CA ARG A 103 -8.29 -9.98 -19.53
C ARG A 103 -8.51 -8.93 -18.43
N ILE A 104 -7.94 -7.73 -18.56
CA ILE A 104 -8.25 -6.59 -17.68
C ILE A 104 -9.66 -6.05 -17.95
N ALA A 105 -10.08 -5.91 -19.22
CA ALA A 105 -11.42 -5.45 -19.60
C ALA A 105 -12.52 -6.48 -19.28
N GLU A 106 -12.20 -7.76 -19.24
CA GLU A 106 -13.05 -8.87 -18.80
C GLU A 106 -13.16 -8.97 -17.27
N SER A 107 -12.32 -8.25 -16.51
CA SER A 107 -12.45 -8.18 -15.06
C SER A 107 -13.60 -7.26 -14.65
N HIS A 108 -14.74 -7.87 -14.29
CA HIS A 108 -15.94 -7.17 -13.79
C HIS A 108 -15.78 -6.66 -12.33
N ILE A 109 -14.65 -6.03 -12.05
CA ILE A 109 -14.25 -5.50 -10.75
C ILE A 109 -14.55 -4.00 -10.75
N SER A 110 -15.46 -3.54 -9.87
CA SER A 110 -15.88 -2.14 -9.82
C SER A 110 -15.08 -1.37 -8.77
N PHE A 111 -14.47 -0.26 -9.15
CA PHE A 111 -13.53 0.49 -8.30
C PHE A 111 -14.13 1.82 -7.77
N THR A 112 -15.44 2.01 -7.84
CA THR A 112 -16.11 3.30 -7.56
C THR A 112 -16.97 3.33 -6.30
N ASP A 113 -17.27 2.17 -5.72
CA ASP A 113 -18.32 2.03 -4.71
C ASP A 113 -17.66 1.76 -3.36
N SER A 114 -17.47 2.80 -2.54
CA SER A 114 -16.79 2.72 -1.25
C SER A 114 -17.74 2.49 -0.07
N GLY A 115 -17.59 1.35 0.60
CA GLY A 115 -18.27 1.05 1.86
C GLY A 115 -17.73 1.87 3.04
N THR A 116 -18.48 1.93 4.14
CA THR A 116 -18.14 2.74 5.32
C THR A 116 -17.09 2.04 6.19
N MET A 117 -15.82 2.40 6.07
CA MET A 117 -14.73 1.83 6.88
C MET A 117 -14.77 2.33 8.35
N VAL A 118 -15.63 1.76 9.18
CA VAL A 118 -15.78 2.16 10.59
C VAL A 118 -14.48 1.92 11.38
N PHE A 119 -13.91 2.99 11.94
CA PHE A 119 -12.72 2.95 12.80
C PHE A 119 -13.09 3.08 14.31
N PRO A 120 -12.29 2.54 15.24
CA PRO A 120 -12.21 1.11 15.45
C PRO A 120 -12.41 0.79 16.94
N ASP A 121 -13.61 0.39 17.29
CA ASP A 121 -13.83 -0.36 18.52
C ASP A 121 -14.75 -1.53 18.22
N GLU A 122 -14.65 -2.58 19.03
CA GLU A 122 -15.52 -3.75 18.91
C GLU A 122 -16.99 -3.36 19.16
N GLN A 123 -17.25 -2.28 19.91
CA GLN A 123 -18.62 -1.82 20.19
C GLN A 123 -19.34 -1.34 18.93
N LYS A 124 -18.67 -0.63 18.01
CA LYS A 124 -19.25 -0.19 16.72
C LYS A 124 -19.50 -1.38 15.79
N PHE A 125 -18.57 -2.32 15.71
CA PHE A 125 -18.78 -3.57 14.96
C PHE A 125 -19.98 -4.34 15.51
N LEU A 126 -20.05 -4.53 16.84
CA LEU A 126 -21.17 -5.20 17.50
C LEU A 126 -22.48 -4.41 17.35
N THR A 127 -22.45 -3.08 17.40
CA THR A 127 -23.62 -2.22 17.17
C THR A 127 -24.18 -2.41 15.77
N GLU A 128 -23.33 -2.37 14.76
CA GLU A 128 -23.73 -2.53 13.36
C GLU A 128 -24.17 -3.96 13.04
N LYS A 129 -23.50 -4.97 13.59
CA LYS A 129 -23.93 -6.37 13.57
C LYS A 129 -25.32 -6.53 14.19
N ASN A 130 -25.54 -5.97 15.38
CA ASN A 130 -26.83 -6.02 16.08
C ASN A 130 -27.93 -5.27 15.30
N ARG A 131 -27.58 -4.17 14.62
CA ARG A 131 -28.48 -3.45 13.71
C ARG A 131 -28.91 -4.34 12.53
N TYR A 132 -27.97 -4.96 11.83
CA TYR A 132 -28.29 -5.89 10.73
C TYR A 132 -29.11 -7.10 11.19
N ILE A 133 -28.84 -7.65 12.37
CA ILE A 133 -29.63 -8.73 12.97
C ILE A 133 -31.07 -8.26 13.26
N ALA A 134 -31.24 -7.10 13.90
CA ALA A 134 -32.57 -6.55 14.24
C ALA A 134 -33.39 -6.19 12.99
N GLU A 135 -32.75 -5.68 11.94
CA GLU A 135 -33.36 -5.35 10.65
C GLU A 135 -33.62 -6.58 9.76
N LYS A 136 -33.18 -7.78 10.17
CA LYS A 136 -33.19 -9.01 9.36
C LYS A 136 -32.46 -8.87 8.02
N THR A 137 -31.35 -8.13 8.02
CA THR A 137 -30.52 -7.96 6.83
C THR A 137 -29.78 -9.26 6.52
N ASN A 138 -29.60 -9.57 5.23
CA ASN A 138 -28.68 -10.61 4.79
C ASN A 138 -27.27 -10.00 4.71
N PHE A 139 -26.30 -10.54 5.46
CA PHE A 139 -24.93 -10.00 5.47
C PHE A 139 -23.87 -11.07 5.68
N ILE A 140 -22.62 -10.70 5.41
CA ILE A 140 -21.42 -11.49 5.67
C ILE A 140 -20.70 -10.88 6.88
N GLU A 141 -20.53 -11.64 7.94
CA GLU A 141 -19.61 -11.32 9.05
C GLU A 141 -18.25 -11.95 8.78
N THR A 142 -17.17 -11.20 8.95
CA THR A 142 -15.78 -11.70 8.92
C THR A 142 -15.08 -11.25 10.20
N ASP A 143 -14.65 -12.19 11.05
CA ASP A 143 -13.81 -11.91 12.22
C ASP A 143 -12.40 -12.49 11.97
N LEU A 144 -11.45 -11.59 11.70
CA LEU A 144 -10.06 -11.91 11.36
C LEU A 144 -9.16 -12.19 12.57
N ARG A 145 -9.71 -12.05 13.79
CA ARG A 145 -9.07 -12.42 15.06
C ARG A 145 -9.22 -13.92 15.29
N THR A 146 -10.46 -14.39 15.12
CA THR A 146 -10.85 -15.81 15.20
C THR A 146 -10.63 -16.57 13.90
N MET A 147 -10.33 -15.86 12.80
CA MET A 147 -10.23 -16.40 11.44
C MET A 147 -11.52 -17.10 10.98
N THR A 148 -12.68 -16.54 11.33
CA THR A 148 -14.00 -17.08 10.97
C THR A 148 -14.79 -16.13 10.09
N LEU A 149 -15.60 -16.69 9.20
CA LEU A 149 -16.56 -15.95 8.38
C LEU A 149 -17.94 -16.59 8.55
N THR A 150 -18.94 -15.80 8.95
CA THR A 150 -20.30 -16.28 9.24
C THR A 150 -21.31 -15.63 8.30
N LEU A 151 -22.16 -16.44 7.67
CA LEU A 151 -23.23 -15.99 6.78
C LEU A 151 -24.51 -15.79 7.59
N TYR A 152 -25.16 -14.64 7.45
CA TYR A 152 -26.44 -14.34 8.10
C TYR A 152 -27.55 -14.19 7.06
N ALA A 153 -28.58 -15.03 7.14
CA ALA A 153 -29.80 -14.91 6.37
C ALA A 153 -30.95 -14.43 7.27
N GLU A 154 -31.66 -13.39 6.85
CA GLU A 154 -32.71 -12.72 7.64
C GLU A 154 -32.28 -12.36 9.09
N GLY A 155 -31.02 -11.96 9.26
CA GLY A 155 -30.42 -11.67 10.57
C GLY A 155 -30.06 -12.91 11.42
N VAL A 156 -30.25 -14.13 10.92
CA VAL A 156 -29.92 -15.39 11.61
C VAL A 156 -28.64 -16.00 11.02
N PRO A 157 -27.63 -16.39 11.84
CA PRO A 157 -26.44 -17.06 11.33
C PRO A 157 -26.81 -18.46 10.79
N THR A 158 -26.53 -18.71 9.51
CA THR A 158 -26.87 -19.97 8.81
C THR A 158 -25.69 -20.90 8.59
N GLU A 159 -24.49 -20.36 8.40
CA GLU A 159 -23.27 -21.14 8.20
C GLU A 159 -22.04 -20.37 8.68
N GLN A 160 -21.06 -21.08 9.23
CA GLN A 160 -19.75 -20.54 9.63
C GLN A 160 -18.63 -21.30 8.91
N LEU A 161 -17.66 -20.53 8.40
CA LEU A 161 -16.63 -20.97 7.46
C LEU A 161 -15.24 -20.57 7.99
N GLN A 162 -14.24 -21.42 7.75
CA GLN A 162 -12.86 -21.21 8.23
C GLN A 162 -12.07 -20.37 7.22
N ILE A 163 -11.58 -19.20 7.65
CA ILE A 163 -10.62 -18.41 6.87
C ILE A 163 -9.26 -19.12 6.96
N LEU A 164 -8.59 -19.29 5.82
CA LEU A 164 -7.32 -19.98 5.68
C LEU A 164 -6.11 -19.03 5.69
N SER A 165 -6.25 -17.81 5.15
CA SER A 165 -5.34 -16.70 5.44
C SER A 165 -5.95 -15.32 5.20
N LYS A 166 -5.37 -14.30 5.85
CA LYS A 166 -5.75 -12.89 5.79
C LYS A 166 -4.57 -12.01 5.34
N GLY A 167 -4.79 -10.71 5.18
CA GLY A 167 -3.72 -9.74 4.97
C GLY A 167 -2.77 -9.69 6.18
N LYS A 168 -1.48 -9.40 5.97
CA LYS A 168 -0.53 -9.27 7.08
C LYS A 168 -0.75 -7.94 7.81
N GLU A 169 -0.94 -7.98 9.12
CA GLU A 169 -1.03 -6.81 9.99
C GLU A 169 0.16 -5.84 9.81
N ARG A 170 -0.13 -4.54 9.87
CA ARG A 170 0.76 -3.40 9.63
C ARG A 170 1.47 -3.37 8.27
N SER A 171 1.21 -4.33 7.39
CA SER A 171 1.80 -4.36 6.05
C SER A 171 1.07 -3.42 5.09
N TRP A 172 1.66 -3.24 3.91
CA TRP A 172 1.01 -2.68 2.73
C TRP A 172 -0.33 -3.34 2.37
N TRP A 173 -0.65 -4.51 2.91
CA TRP A 173 -1.92 -5.19 2.60
C TRP A 173 -2.56 -5.76 3.87
N GLU A 174 -2.58 -5.00 4.97
CA GLU A 174 -3.47 -5.31 6.10
C GLU A 174 -4.94 -5.07 5.70
N THR A 175 -5.76 -6.12 5.84
CA THR A 175 -7.21 -6.10 5.56
C THR A 175 -7.92 -5.15 6.54
N PRO A 176 -8.53 -4.05 6.08
CA PRO A 176 -9.09 -3.06 6.98
C PRO A 176 -10.41 -3.51 7.63
N THR A 177 -10.53 -3.25 8.94
CA THR A 177 -11.80 -3.26 9.70
C THR A 177 -12.81 -2.31 9.06
N GLY A 178 -14.07 -2.72 8.90
CA GLY A 178 -15.11 -1.82 8.37
C GLY A 178 -16.45 -2.48 8.03
N ASN A 179 -17.39 -1.65 7.59
CA ASN A 179 -18.74 -2.02 7.17
C ASN A 179 -18.89 -1.76 5.66
N TYR A 180 -18.61 -2.80 4.88
CA TYR A 180 -18.52 -2.73 3.44
C TYR A 180 -19.77 -3.30 2.76
N SER A 181 -19.75 -3.33 1.42
CA SER A 181 -20.74 -4.01 0.61
C SER A 181 -20.04 -4.80 -0.50
N VAL A 182 -20.65 -5.88 -0.99
CA VAL A 182 -20.15 -6.59 -2.18
C VAL A 182 -20.25 -5.68 -3.39
N LEU A 183 -19.11 -5.33 -4.00
CA LEU A 183 -19.01 -4.41 -5.14
C LEU A 183 -19.06 -5.14 -6.49
N GLY A 184 -18.44 -6.31 -6.54
CA GLY A 184 -18.27 -7.10 -7.77
C GLY A 184 -17.98 -8.55 -7.46
N LYS A 185 -18.25 -9.41 -8.45
CA LYS A 185 -18.13 -10.88 -8.34
C LYS A 185 -17.57 -11.46 -9.63
N SER A 186 -16.54 -12.31 -9.53
CA SER A 186 -16.06 -13.15 -10.64
C SER A 186 -15.91 -14.61 -10.21
N VAL A 187 -16.40 -15.54 -11.03
CA VAL A 187 -16.21 -16.99 -10.83
C VAL A 187 -14.72 -17.36 -10.82
N ASN A 188 -13.91 -16.61 -11.57
CA ASN A 188 -12.45 -16.67 -11.46
C ASN A 188 -11.87 -15.26 -11.65
N GLY A 189 -11.48 -14.60 -10.57
CA GLY A 189 -10.83 -13.28 -10.62
C GLY A 189 -9.35 -13.42 -10.99
N TYR A 190 -8.75 -12.40 -11.61
CA TYR A 190 -7.30 -12.39 -11.87
C TYR A 190 -6.62 -11.24 -11.10
N SER A 191 -5.61 -11.57 -10.31
CA SER A 191 -4.75 -10.61 -9.64
C SER A 191 -3.50 -10.34 -10.49
N SER A 192 -3.44 -9.16 -11.11
CA SER A 192 -2.24 -8.69 -11.83
C SER A 192 -1.04 -8.40 -10.92
N ILE A 193 -1.25 -8.33 -9.60
CA ILE A 193 -0.19 -8.26 -8.58
C ILE A 193 0.54 -9.61 -8.50
N GLY A 194 -0.17 -10.65 -8.08
CA GLY A 194 0.42 -11.98 -7.88
C GLY A 194 0.62 -12.76 -9.17
N ARG A 195 -0.01 -12.32 -10.28
CA ARG A 195 -0.18 -13.07 -11.54
C ARG A 195 -0.89 -14.40 -11.29
N VAL A 196 -1.96 -14.33 -10.50
CA VAL A 196 -2.71 -15.49 -10.02
C VAL A 196 -4.20 -15.34 -10.27
N TRP A 197 -4.82 -16.46 -10.57
CA TRP A 197 -6.26 -16.66 -10.58
C TRP A 197 -6.77 -16.82 -9.14
N MET A 198 -8.00 -16.41 -8.91
CA MET A 198 -8.65 -16.32 -7.59
C MET A 198 -10.08 -16.84 -7.73
N PRO A 199 -10.30 -18.15 -7.51
CA PRO A 199 -11.62 -18.78 -7.63
C PRO A 199 -12.67 -18.07 -6.76
N TYR A 200 -13.88 -17.92 -7.29
CA TYR A 200 -15.05 -17.39 -6.57
C TYR A 200 -14.79 -16.04 -5.88
N SER A 201 -14.13 -15.12 -6.59
CA SER A 201 -13.78 -13.78 -6.12
C SER A 201 -15.01 -12.90 -5.86
N ILE A 202 -15.06 -12.31 -4.66
CA ILE A 202 -16.03 -11.32 -4.20
C ILE A 202 -15.26 -10.09 -3.76
N GLN A 203 -15.37 -8.99 -4.49
CA GLN A 203 -14.77 -7.70 -4.10
C GLN A 203 -15.68 -7.01 -3.09
N PHE A 204 -15.11 -6.46 -2.00
CA PHE A 204 -15.88 -5.71 -0.99
C PHE A 204 -15.37 -4.30 -0.72
N TYR A 205 -14.07 -4.03 -0.94
CA TYR A 205 -13.50 -2.69 -0.79
C TYR A 205 -12.23 -2.56 -1.64
N GLY A 206 -12.17 -1.64 -2.59
CA GLY A 206 -10.94 -1.34 -3.35
C GLY A 206 -10.21 -2.59 -3.88
N ASN A 207 -8.98 -2.80 -3.42
CA ASN A 207 -8.14 -3.97 -3.75
C ASN A 207 -8.40 -5.24 -2.89
N TYR A 208 -9.37 -5.21 -1.97
CA TYR A 208 -9.63 -6.26 -0.98
C TYR A 208 -10.82 -7.13 -1.41
N LEU A 209 -10.57 -8.45 -1.48
CA LEU A 209 -11.54 -9.46 -1.92
C LEU A 209 -11.64 -10.63 -0.92
N ILE A 210 -12.78 -11.31 -0.90
CA ILE A 210 -12.96 -12.65 -0.36
C ILE A 210 -12.90 -13.63 -1.55
N HIS A 211 -12.08 -14.68 -1.48
CA HIS A 211 -11.93 -15.65 -2.58
C HIS A 211 -11.41 -17.02 -2.10
N GLY A 212 -11.38 -18.01 -3.00
CA GLY A 212 -10.82 -19.35 -2.79
C GLY A 212 -9.30 -19.37 -2.66
N TRP A 213 -8.63 -20.48 -2.95
CA TRP A 213 -7.17 -20.53 -2.91
C TRP A 213 -6.56 -20.11 -4.25
N PRO A 214 -5.70 -19.06 -4.30
CA PRO A 214 -5.14 -18.62 -5.57
C PRO A 214 -4.20 -19.63 -6.20
N HIS A 215 -4.15 -19.63 -7.54
CA HIS A 215 -3.23 -20.44 -8.32
C HIS A 215 -2.64 -19.65 -9.50
N TYR A 216 -1.46 -20.03 -9.96
CA TYR A 216 -0.83 -19.46 -11.17
C TYR A 216 -1.51 -20.00 -12.45
N ASP A 217 -1.09 -19.50 -13.62
CA ASP A 217 -1.63 -19.89 -14.94
C ASP A 217 -1.48 -21.40 -15.26
N ASP A 218 -0.54 -22.10 -14.62
CA ASP A 218 -0.32 -23.55 -14.72
C ASP A 218 -1.19 -24.39 -13.78
N GLY A 219 -1.97 -23.74 -12.90
CA GLY A 219 -2.75 -24.39 -11.85
C GLY A 219 -1.99 -24.64 -10.53
N THR A 220 -0.71 -24.26 -10.43
CA THR A 220 0.07 -24.41 -9.20
C THR A 220 -0.48 -23.46 -8.11
N PRO A 221 -0.90 -23.97 -6.94
CA PRO A 221 -1.45 -23.13 -5.87
C PRO A 221 -0.37 -22.24 -5.25
N VAL A 222 -0.76 -21.04 -4.79
CA VAL A 222 0.15 -20.17 -4.03
C VAL A 222 0.53 -20.82 -2.70
N SER A 223 1.72 -20.49 -2.20
CA SER A 223 2.20 -20.99 -0.91
C SER A 223 1.31 -20.53 0.26
N LYS A 224 1.25 -21.36 1.30
CA LYS A 224 0.51 -21.05 2.54
C LYS A 224 1.21 -19.91 3.29
N GLY A 225 0.45 -18.89 3.63
CA GLY A 225 0.92 -17.67 4.29
C GLY A 225 -0.07 -16.52 4.14
N TYR A 226 0.30 -15.36 4.68
CA TYR A 226 -0.46 -14.12 4.54
C TYR A 226 -0.70 -13.74 3.08
N SER A 227 -1.82 -13.09 2.83
CA SER A 227 -2.22 -12.62 1.50
C SER A 227 -1.80 -11.17 1.25
N GLY A 228 -1.93 -10.73 0.00
CA GLY A 228 -2.02 -9.31 -0.34
C GLY A 228 -3.40 -8.74 0.02
N GLY A 229 -3.78 -8.76 1.30
CA GLY A 229 -5.02 -8.14 1.82
C GLY A 229 -6.31 -8.94 1.65
N CYS A 230 -6.37 -9.87 0.70
CA CYS A 230 -7.58 -10.67 0.48
C CYS A 230 -7.82 -11.74 1.57
N ILE A 231 -9.09 -12.01 1.83
CA ILE A 231 -9.56 -13.05 2.75
C ILE A 231 -9.64 -14.36 1.95
N ARG A 232 -8.79 -15.34 2.31
CA ARG A 232 -8.67 -16.62 1.60
C ARG A 232 -9.42 -17.74 2.30
N LEU A 233 -10.16 -18.53 1.54
CA LEU A 233 -10.94 -19.68 2.01
C LEU A 233 -10.52 -20.94 1.24
N SER A 234 -11.15 -22.08 1.53
CA SER A 234 -11.15 -23.20 0.58
C SER A 234 -12.00 -22.83 -0.66
N ASP A 235 -11.72 -23.42 -1.82
CA ASP A 235 -12.54 -23.17 -3.02
C ASP A 235 -14.00 -23.59 -2.83
N ALA A 236 -14.24 -24.64 -2.04
CA ALA A 236 -15.58 -25.10 -1.70
C ALA A 236 -16.33 -24.07 -0.85
N ASP A 237 -15.68 -23.50 0.16
CA ASP A 237 -16.30 -22.51 1.05
C ASP A 237 -16.44 -21.14 0.37
N ALA A 238 -15.43 -20.71 -0.40
CA ALA A 238 -15.53 -19.53 -1.26
C ALA A 238 -16.70 -19.63 -2.24
N LYS A 239 -16.93 -20.82 -2.83
CA LYS A 239 -18.11 -21.04 -3.67
C LYS A 239 -19.42 -20.83 -2.91
N LYS A 240 -19.56 -21.33 -1.68
CA LYS A 240 -20.80 -21.14 -0.89
C LYS A 240 -21.11 -19.66 -0.68
N ILE A 241 -20.10 -18.88 -0.27
CA ILE A 241 -20.25 -17.42 -0.11
C ILE A 241 -20.56 -16.79 -1.46
N PHE A 242 -19.92 -17.23 -2.54
CA PHE A 242 -20.18 -16.70 -3.88
C PHE A 242 -21.60 -17.02 -4.38
N ASP A 243 -22.16 -18.17 -4.04
CA ASP A 243 -23.56 -18.51 -4.38
C ASP A 243 -24.54 -17.68 -3.52
N PHE A 244 -24.21 -17.42 -2.26
CA PHE A 244 -25.01 -16.62 -1.31
C PHE A 244 -24.97 -15.10 -1.60
N ALA A 245 -23.79 -14.56 -1.87
CA ALA A 245 -23.51 -13.13 -1.93
C ALA A 245 -24.19 -12.44 -3.12
N LYS A 246 -24.68 -11.22 -2.91
CA LYS A 246 -25.29 -10.37 -3.93
C LYS A 246 -24.59 -9.01 -3.93
N VAL A 247 -24.45 -8.37 -5.09
CA VAL A 247 -23.91 -7.00 -5.15
C VAL A 247 -24.79 -6.07 -4.30
N GLY A 248 -24.17 -5.21 -3.49
CA GLY A 248 -24.83 -4.39 -2.47
C GLY A 248 -25.10 -5.10 -1.12
N MET A 249 -24.86 -6.40 -0.99
CA MET A 249 -24.96 -7.11 0.30
C MET A 249 -23.86 -6.63 1.27
N PRO A 250 -24.16 -6.31 2.54
CA PRO A 250 -23.14 -5.89 3.49
C PRO A 250 -22.10 -6.97 3.81
N VAL A 251 -20.85 -6.51 4.01
CA VAL A 251 -19.69 -7.30 4.42
C VAL A 251 -19.02 -6.59 5.59
N LEU A 252 -19.29 -7.07 6.80
CA LEU A 252 -18.82 -6.49 8.05
C LEU A 252 -17.54 -7.22 8.47
N VAL A 253 -16.40 -6.51 8.48
CA VAL A 253 -15.08 -7.07 8.76
C VAL A 253 -14.54 -6.51 10.07
N LEU A 254 -14.18 -7.39 11.00
CA LEU A 254 -13.42 -7.09 12.21
C LEU A 254 -12.00 -7.63 12.10
N GLU A 255 -11.04 -6.81 12.53
CA GLU A 255 -9.64 -7.16 12.75
C GLU A 255 -9.26 -6.64 14.13
N GLU A 256 -8.26 -7.25 14.77
CA GLU A 256 -7.86 -6.84 16.11
C GLU A 256 -7.25 -5.42 16.12
N HIS A 257 -7.41 -4.75 17.25
CA HIS A 257 -6.50 -3.67 17.61
C HIS A 257 -5.34 -4.27 18.39
N ILE A 258 -4.14 -3.82 18.06
CA ILE A 258 -2.92 -4.50 18.48
C ILE A 258 -2.83 -4.44 20.01
N ASP A 259 -2.75 -5.60 20.68
CA ASP A 259 -2.33 -5.72 22.09
C ASP A 259 -0.82 -5.46 22.23
N GLN A 260 -0.38 -4.32 21.68
CA GLN A 260 0.95 -3.77 21.88
C GLN A 260 0.98 -3.18 23.29
N LYS A 261 1.95 -3.66 24.07
CA LYS A 261 2.27 -3.08 25.39
C LYS A 261 2.94 -1.73 25.20
N PHE A 262 2.11 -0.72 24.96
CA PHE A 262 2.50 0.68 25.06
C PHE A 262 2.90 1.01 26.48
N GLY A 263 3.84 1.94 26.64
CA GLY A 263 4.17 2.48 27.95
C GLY A 263 3.04 3.37 28.48
N THR A 264 3.10 3.72 29.76
CA THR A 264 2.14 4.64 30.38
C THR A 264 2.77 6.02 30.57
N LEU A 265 2.10 7.06 30.08
CA LEU A 265 2.53 8.43 30.27
C LEU A 265 2.19 8.89 31.70
N PHE A 266 3.21 8.98 32.53
CA PHE A 266 3.12 9.60 33.87
C PHE A 266 3.96 10.86 33.87
N ALA A 267 3.36 12.00 34.21
CA ALA A 267 4.05 13.27 34.32
C ALA A 267 5.11 13.23 35.42
N LYS A 268 6.31 13.76 35.15
CA LYS A 268 7.47 13.78 36.05
C LYS A 268 7.30 14.65 37.31
N GLY A 269 6.27 15.51 37.39
CA GLY A 269 5.99 16.36 38.54
C GLY A 269 4.72 17.19 38.39
N GLU A 270 4.38 17.98 39.41
CA GLU A 270 3.19 18.86 39.37
C GLU A 270 3.41 20.11 38.49
N LYS A 271 2.48 20.32 37.54
CA LYS A 271 2.30 21.55 36.75
C LYS A 271 3.57 22.17 36.16
N ALA A 272 4.07 21.53 35.10
CA ALA A 272 4.93 22.17 34.13
C ALA A 272 4.35 23.52 33.64
N ALA A 273 5.22 24.51 33.42
CA ALA A 273 4.82 25.73 32.72
C ALA A 273 4.41 25.40 31.28
N LEU A 274 3.30 25.98 30.81
CA LEU A 274 2.86 25.78 29.43
C LEU A 274 3.79 26.52 28.46
N PRO A 275 4.18 25.91 27.33
CA PRO A 275 4.96 26.60 26.32
C PRO A 275 4.15 27.73 25.68
N GLU A 276 4.82 28.83 25.35
CA GLU A 276 4.25 29.88 24.49
C GLU A 276 4.12 29.32 23.06
N ILE A 277 2.90 29.14 22.56
CA ILE A 277 2.63 28.58 21.23
C ILE A 277 1.85 29.58 20.37
N GLY A 278 2.43 29.95 19.22
CA GLY A 278 1.86 30.91 18.27
C GLY A 278 0.67 30.36 17.48
N ALA A 279 0.67 29.05 17.20
CA ALA A 279 -0.39 28.32 16.50
C ALA A 279 -1.78 28.67 17.02
N GLN A 280 -2.72 28.95 16.10
CA GLN A 280 -4.10 29.27 16.45
C GLN A 280 -4.82 28.07 17.10
N ALA A 281 -4.57 26.85 16.59
CA ALA A 281 -4.97 25.59 17.23
C ALA A 281 -3.82 24.59 17.26
N PHE A 282 -3.71 23.79 18.31
CA PHE A 282 -2.75 22.69 18.41
C PHE A 282 -3.23 21.57 19.34
N LEU A 283 -2.75 20.34 19.12
CA LEU A 283 -3.03 19.16 19.94
C LEU A 283 -1.74 18.34 20.18
N VAL A 284 -1.55 17.89 21.41
CA VAL A 284 -0.58 16.86 21.82
C VAL A 284 -1.37 15.71 22.45
N GLN A 285 -1.35 14.53 21.83
CA GLN A 285 -2.20 13.39 22.21
C GLN A 285 -1.45 12.06 22.07
N ASP A 286 -1.56 11.18 23.07
CA ASP A 286 -1.18 9.78 22.95
C ASP A 286 -2.13 9.06 21.97
N LEU A 287 -1.59 8.49 20.89
CA LEU A 287 -2.37 7.76 19.89
C LEU A 287 -2.83 6.39 20.39
N ALA A 288 -2.21 5.81 21.43
CA ALA A 288 -2.60 4.52 21.99
C ALA A 288 -3.83 4.63 22.90
N SER A 289 -3.77 5.45 23.96
CA SER A 289 -4.89 5.66 24.88
C SER A 289 -5.94 6.66 24.39
N GLY A 290 -5.55 7.58 23.49
CA GLY A 290 -6.35 8.76 23.16
C GLY A 290 -6.24 9.89 24.19
N GLU A 291 -5.40 9.77 25.22
CA GLU A 291 -5.22 10.83 26.23
C GLU A 291 -4.66 12.11 25.60
N THR A 292 -5.36 13.22 25.80
CA THR A 292 -4.89 14.55 25.40
C THR A 292 -4.01 15.13 26.50
N LEU A 293 -2.74 15.33 26.18
CA LEU A 293 -1.72 15.84 27.11
C LEU A 293 -1.71 17.38 27.15
N LEU A 294 -1.93 18.01 25.99
CA LEU A 294 -2.04 19.46 25.88
C LEU A 294 -2.86 19.85 24.64
N GLU A 295 -3.77 20.82 24.77
CA GLU A 295 -4.62 21.29 23.67
C GLU A 295 -4.85 22.82 23.67
N LYS A 296 -5.11 23.36 22.48
CA LYS A 296 -5.64 24.71 22.23
C LYS A 296 -6.55 24.67 21.01
N ASN A 297 -7.79 25.13 21.15
CA ASN A 297 -8.76 25.29 20.06
C ASN A 297 -8.91 24.05 19.14
N VAL A 298 -8.83 22.83 19.70
CA VAL A 298 -8.60 21.62 18.89
C VAL A 298 -9.75 21.19 18.00
N ASP A 299 -10.96 21.69 18.26
CA ASP A 299 -12.17 21.50 17.45
C ASP A 299 -12.43 22.71 16.51
N GLU A 300 -11.51 23.67 16.44
CA GLU A 300 -11.60 24.81 15.54
C GLU A 300 -11.37 24.38 14.08
N LYS A 301 -12.36 24.65 13.22
CA LYS A 301 -12.33 24.35 11.79
C LYS A 301 -11.39 25.29 11.06
N ARG A 302 -10.30 24.75 10.52
CA ARG A 302 -9.26 25.51 9.80
C ARG A 302 -8.92 24.85 8.47
N ALA A 303 -8.46 25.65 7.51
CA ALA A 303 -7.84 25.11 6.30
C ALA A 303 -6.52 24.44 6.68
N VAL A 304 -6.30 23.19 6.25
CA VAL A 304 -5.15 22.39 6.74
C VAL A 304 -3.97 22.28 5.76
N ALA A 305 -4.09 22.89 4.58
CA ALA A 305 -3.09 22.83 3.51
C ALA A 305 -2.66 21.38 3.19
N SER A 306 -1.38 21.15 2.88
CA SER A 306 -0.84 19.83 2.50
C SER A 306 -0.95 18.71 3.54
N LEU A 307 -1.46 18.95 4.76
CA LEU A 307 -1.83 17.85 5.67
C LEU A 307 -2.91 16.95 5.03
N THR A 308 -3.74 17.52 4.17
CA THR A 308 -4.65 16.82 3.23
C THR A 308 -4.01 15.61 2.56
N LYS A 309 -2.71 15.69 2.23
CA LYS A 309 -1.99 14.62 1.52
C LYS A 309 -1.82 13.33 2.34
N LEU A 310 -1.97 13.38 3.66
CA LEU A 310 -2.04 12.18 4.51
C LEU A 310 -3.31 11.38 4.18
N MET A 311 -4.47 12.05 4.07
CA MET A 311 -5.72 11.40 3.66
C MET A 311 -5.62 10.91 2.21
N THR A 312 -5.06 11.72 1.31
CA THR A 312 -4.80 11.32 -0.09
C THR A 312 -3.94 10.07 -0.20
N ALA A 313 -2.90 9.94 0.62
CA ALA A 313 -2.06 8.74 0.64
C ALA A 313 -2.81 7.50 1.13
N VAL A 314 -3.61 7.63 2.19
CA VAL A 314 -4.46 6.55 2.71
C VAL A 314 -5.51 6.10 1.70
N VAL A 315 -6.23 7.04 1.08
CA VAL A 315 -7.26 6.72 0.08
C VAL A 315 -6.64 6.15 -1.19
N ALA A 316 -5.59 6.78 -1.73
CA ALA A 316 -4.88 6.28 -2.90
C ALA A 316 -4.36 4.85 -2.70
N HIS A 317 -3.86 4.54 -1.51
CA HIS A 317 -3.41 3.20 -1.16
C HIS A 317 -4.54 2.15 -1.19
N GLU A 318 -5.75 2.53 -0.79
CA GLU A 318 -6.85 1.59 -0.55
C GLU A 318 -7.76 1.41 -1.76
N VAL A 319 -8.09 2.49 -2.48
CA VAL A 319 -9.01 2.44 -3.64
C VAL A 319 -8.31 2.23 -4.97
N ILE A 320 -7.01 2.56 -5.08
CA ILE A 320 -6.23 2.37 -6.30
C ILE A 320 -5.37 1.12 -6.15
N TYR A 321 -5.35 0.24 -7.15
CA TYR A 321 -4.27 -0.72 -7.28
C TYR A 321 -2.95 0.05 -7.51
N LEU A 322 -2.13 0.22 -6.46
CA LEU A 322 -0.92 1.04 -6.52
C LEU A 322 0.12 0.61 -7.57
N GLY A 323 0.13 -0.65 -8.01
CA GLY A 323 0.98 -1.12 -9.11
C GLY A 323 0.45 -0.78 -10.51
N ARG A 324 -0.79 -0.29 -10.65
CA ARG A 324 -1.32 0.28 -11.89
C ARG A 324 -0.54 1.57 -12.20
N SER A 325 -0.31 1.83 -13.48
CA SER A 325 0.28 3.10 -13.94
C SER A 325 -0.76 4.05 -14.55
N VAL A 326 -0.57 5.34 -14.32
CA VAL A 326 -1.29 6.45 -14.96
C VAL A 326 -0.38 7.10 -16.01
N GLN A 327 -0.96 7.49 -17.14
CA GLN A 327 -0.25 8.27 -18.16
C GLN A 327 -0.47 9.75 -17.93
N THR A 328 0.61 10.54 -17.99
CA THR A 328 0.54 11.99 -17.80
C THR A 328 0.01 12.70 -19.05
N THR A 329 -0.60 13.85 -18.84
CA THR A 329 -1.06 14.76 -19.90
C THR A 329 -0.84 16.20 -19.45
N SER A 330 -0.67 17.13 -20.39
CA SER A 330 -0.55 18.59 -20.13
C SER A 330 -1.66 19.14 -19.22
N LYS A 331 -2.90 18.60 -19.32
CA LYS A 331 -4.01 18.93 -18.39
C LYS A 331 -3.69 18.55 -16.94
N LEU A 332 -3.12 17.37 -16.71
CA LEU A 332 -2.76 16.88 -15.36
C LEU A 332 -1.51 17.59 -14.81
N LEU A 333 -0.54 17.93 -15.68
CA LEU A 333 0.76 18.52 -15.33
C LEU A 333 0.75 20.04 -15.13
N ALA A 334 -0.44 20.68 -15.13
CA ALA A 334 -0.56 22.12 -14.94
C ALA A 334 -0.11 22.57 -13.52
N GLY A 335 1.03 23.27 -13.46
CA GLY A 335 1.58 23.97 -12.28
C GLY A 335 2.99 23.53 -11.90
N ALA A 336 3.97 24.45 -11.95
CA ALA A 336 5.38 24.18 -11.67
C ALA A 336 5.66 23.78 -10.21
N GLN A 337 6.37 22.66 -10.00
CA GLN A 337 6.60 22.04 -8.69
C GLN A 337 7.95 21.29 -8.64
N MET A 338 8.41 20.94 -7.44
CA MET A 338 9.69 20.24 -7.23
C MET A 338 9.70 18.85 -7.88
N PHE A 339 8.61 18.09 -7.75
CA PHE A 339 8.36 16.93 -8.60
C PHE A 339 7.70 17.41 -9.90
N THR A 340 8.42 17.26 -11.02
CA THR A 340 7.89 17.51 -12.37
C THR A 340 7.87 16.19 -13.14
N PRO A 341 6.69 15.55 -13.29
CA PRO A 341 6.52 14.42 -14.20
C PRO A 341 6.70 14.88 -15.67
N VAL A 342 7.18 13.98 -16.52
CA VAL A 342 7.29 14.20 -17.97
C VAL A 342 5.93 13.95 -18.63
N GLU A 343 5.54 14.71 -19.66
CA GLU A 343 4.27 14.52 -20.40
C GLU A 343 4.31 13.29 -21.32
N GLY A 344 3.20 12.55 -21.40
CA GLY A 344 3.05 11.33 -22.19
C GLY A 344 3.60 10.07 -21.52
N GLU A 345 4.42 10.22 -20.48
CA GLU A 345 5.06 9.14 -19.74
C GLU A 345 4.14 8.48 -18.71
N ARG A 346 4.51 7.27 -18.26
CA ARG A 346 3.70 6.46 -17.34
C ARG A 346 4.35 6.33 -15.96
N TYR A 347 3.62 6.69 -14.91
CA TYR A 347 4.06 6.59 -13.52
C TYR A 347 3.18 5.63 -12.73
N ILE A 348 3.77 4.85 -11.83
CA ILE A 348 3.08 3.89 -10.98
C ILE A 348 2.44 4.59 -9.76
N GLY A 349 1.28 4.14 -9.30
CA GLY A 349 0.59 4.71 -8.14
C GLY A 349 1.45 4.70 -6.87
N LEU A 350 2.18 3.61 -6.62
CA LEU A 350 3.17 3.47 -5.55
C LEU A 350 4.26 4.56 -5.63
N ASP A 351 4.93 4.68 -6.77
CA ASP A 351 5.97 5.69 -7.05
C ASP A 351 5.49 7.13 -6.79
N LEU A 352 4.19 7.42 -6.96
CA LEU A 352 3.61 8.75 -6.73
C LEU A 352 3.42 9.10 -5.25
N LEU A 353 3.40 8.12 -4.33
CA LEU A 353 3.29 8.36 -2.89
C LEU A 353 4.54 9.06 -2.30
N TYR A 354 5.72 8.75 -2.82
CA TYR A 354 6.98 9.38 -2.37
C TYR A 354 7.00 10.90 -2.63
N PRO A 355 6.82 11.43 -3.86
CA PRO A 355 6.75 12.87 -4.09
C PRO A 355 5.51 13.53 -3.47
N LEU A 356 4.40 12.79 -3.26
CA LEU A 356 3.24 13.28 -2.52
C LEU A 356 3.61 13.64 -1.06
N LEU A 357 4.26 12.73 -0.35
CA LEU A 357 4.54 12.87 1.10
C LEU A 357 5.87 13.57 1.40
N MET A 358 6.95 13.22 0.67
CA MET A 358 8.29 13.80 0.83
C MET A 358 8.41 15.20 0.23
N GLN A 359 7.87 15.42 -0.98
CA GLN A 359 7.97 16.70 -1.70
C GLN A 359 6.70 17.56 -1.64
N SER A 360 5.66 17.10 -0.94
CA SER A 360 4.38 17.81 -0.84
C SER A 360 3.73 18.05 -2.23
N SER A 361 3.98 17.17 -3.21
CA SER A 361 3.59 17.38 -4.60
C SER A 361 2.07 17.34 -4.81
N ASN A 362 1.55 18.42 -5.38
CA ASN A 362 0.17 18.53 -5.84
C ASN A 362 -0.01 17.85 -7.21
N LEU A 363 1.04 17.70 -8.03
CA LEU A 363 0.95 16.91 -9.26
C LEU A 363 0.76 15.42 -8.93
N SER A 364 1.46 14.89 -7.92
CA SER A 364 1.24 13.52 -7.45
C SER A 364 -0.19 13.31 -6.93
N ALA A 365 -0.72 14.28 -6.16
CA ALA A 365 -2.12 14.25 -5.73
C ALA A 365 -3.12 14.19 -6.90
N LYS A 366 -2.95 15.05 -7.92
CA LYS A 366 -3.78 15.03 -9.14
C LYS A 366 -3.67 13.70 -9.89
N LEU A 367 -2.45 13.17 -10.04
CA LEU A 367 -2.20 11.91 -10.74
C LEU A 367 -2.83 10.71 -10.01
N LEU A 368 -2.73 10.66 -8.68
CA LEU A 368 -3.40 9.65 -7.86
C LEU A 368 -4.93 9.75 -7.97
N ALA A 369 -5.50 10.95 -7.80
CA ALA A 369 -6.94 11.15 -7.95
C ALA A 369 -7.47 10.78 -9.35
N SER A 370 -6.64 10.91 -10.40
CA SER A 370 -7.04 10.59 -11.77
C SER A 370 -7.14 9.09 -12.10
N PHE A 371 -6.71 8.17 -11.23
CA PHE A 371 -6.88 6.73 -11.44
C PHE A 371 -8.34 6.26 -11.37
N VAL A 372 -9.16 6.93 -10.55
CA VAL A 372 -10.62 6.71 -10.39
C VAL A 372 -11.45 7.90 -10.88
N GLY A 373 -10.83 9.09 -10.96
CA GLY A 373 -11.47 10.34 -11.33
C GLY A 373 -11.62 11.27 -10.13
N GLU A 374 -11.26 12.54 -10.29
CA GLU A 374 -11.09 13.49 -9.19
C GLU A 374 -12.33 13.60 -8.28
N GLY A 375 -13.54 13.74 -8.86
CA GLY A 375 -14.77 13.80 -8.07
C GLY A 375 -15.08 12.54 -7.25
N ALA A 376 -14.77 11.35 -7.77
CA ALA A 376 -14.93 10.09 -7.05
C ALA A 376 -13.90 10.00 -5.90
N PHE A 377 -12.64 10.32 -6.18
CA PHE A 377 -11.56 10.32 -5.20
C PHE A 377 -11.81 11.29 -4.04
N ILE A 378 -12.37 12.48 -4.30
CA ILE A 378 -12.80 13.41 -3.24
C ILE A 378 -14.02 12.85 -2.48
N GLY A 379 -14.92 12.12 -3.14
CA GLY A 379 -15.94 11.31 -2.46
C GLY A 379 -15.32 10.34 -1.46
N ASP A 380 -14.37 9.51 -1.91
CA ASP A 380 -13.66 8.54 -1.07
C ASP A 380 -12.92 9.21 0.11
N MET A 381 -12.28 10.37 -0.10
CA MET A 381 -11.64 11.14 0.97
C MET A 381 -12.61 11.63 2.04
N ASN A 382 -13.82 12.05 1.66
CA ASN A 382 -14.84 12.47 2.62
C ASN A 382 -15.56 11.28 3.28
N ALA A 383 -15.80 10.19 2.54
CA ALA A 383 -16.31 8.94 3.08
C ALA A 383 -15.34 8.38 4.13
N LYS A 384 -14.03 8.35 3.83
CA LYS A 384 -12.95 7.97 4.76
C LYS A 384 -12.88 8.91 5.96
N ALA A 385 -13.02 10.23 5.78
CA ALA A 385 -13.07 11.17 6.90
C ALA A 385 -14.18 10.81 7.90
N LEU A 386 -15.41 10.62 7.41
CA LEU A 386 -16.55 10.19 8.22
C LEU A 386 -16.31 8.81 8.86
N SER A 387 -15.66 7.89 8.14
CA SER A 387 -15.30 6.54 8.59
C SER A 387 -14.32 6.55 9.78
N LEU A 388 -13.41 7.53 9.82
CA LEU A 388 -12.48 7.79 10.92
C LEU A 388 -13.10 8.69 12.01
N GLU A 389 -14.41 8.93 11.99
CA GLU A 389 -15.13 9.89 12.86
C GLU A 389 -14.59 11.34 12.80
N MET A 390 -13.96 11.73 11.69
CA MET A 390 -13.53 13.11 11.42
C MET A 390 -14.74 13.98 11.00
N LYS A 391 -15.67 14.15 11.94
CA LYS A 391 -17.01 14.75 11.73
C LYS A 391 -16.97 16.24 11.40
N ASP A 392 -15.85 16.89 11.64
CA ASP A 392 -15.64 18.33 11.43
C ASP A 392 -14.66 18.61 10.28
N THR A 393 -14.37 17.58 9.48
CA THR A 393 -13.49 17.61 8.30
C THR A 393 -14.28 17.61 6.99
N THR A 394 -13.75 18.28 5.98
CA THR A 394 -14.25 18.21 4.60
C THR A 394 -13.09 18.43 3.63
N PHE A 395 -12.98 17.57 2.62
CA PHE A 395 -12.00 17.69 1.55
C PHE A 395 -12.65 18.20 0.25
N ALA A 396 -12.01 19.18 -0.38
CA ALA A 396 -12.41 19.80 -1.63
C ALA A 396 -11.40 19.54 -2.78
N ASP A 397 -10.14 19.21 -2.47
CA ASP A 397 -9.17 18.70 -3.45
C ASP A 397 -8.13 17.79 -2.78
N ALA A 398 -7.49 16.90 -3.55
CA ALA A 398 -6.56 15.87 -3.04
C ALA A 398 -5.17 16.40 -2.66
N SER A 399 -4.92 17.70 -2.72
CA SER A 399 -3.59 18.30 -2.56
C SER A 399 -3.47 19.24 -1.36
N GLY A 400 -4.55 19.90 -0.96
CA GLY A 400 -4.52 20.95 0.07
C GLY A 400 -4.34 22.36 -0.47
N ILE A 401 -4.56 22.61 -1.77
CA ILE A 401 -4.48 23.97 -2.34
C ILE A 401 -5.73 24.79 -1.97
N SER A 402 -6.91 24.18 -2.10
CA SER A 402 -8.19 24.80 -1.78
C SER A 402 -8.30 25.11 -0.29
N ALA A 403 -8.76 26.33 0.02
CA ALA A 403 -9.18 26.72 1.36
C ALA A 403 -10.39 25.90 1.86
N GLY A 404 -11.10 25.19 0.97
CA GLY A 404 -12.17 24.26 1.32
C GLY A 404 -11.68 22.91 1.87
N ASN A 405 -10.38 22.64 1.91
CA ASN A 405 -9.82 21.51 2.65
C ASN A 405 -9.74 21.87 4.15
N ILE A 406 -10.86 21.68 4.84
CA ILE A 406 -11.09 22.03 6.24
C ILE A 406 -10.94 20.78 7.13
N SER A 407 -10.32 20.92 8.30
CA SER A 407 -10.32 19.91 9.36
C SER A 407 -10.06 20.60 10.71
N THR A 408 -9.98 19.80 11.78
CA THR A 408 -9.67 20.23 13.15
C THR A 408 -8.42 19.50 13.64
N ALA A 409 -7.81 19.94 14.74
CA ALA A 409 -6.65 19.21 15.30
C ALA A 409 -7.07 17.84 15.86
N ARG A 410 -8.27 17.74 16.46
CA ARG A 410 -8.82 16.48 16.97
C ARG A 410 -9.12 15.48 15.85
N ASP A 411 -9.65 15.95 14.73
CA ASP A 411 -9.91 15.11 13.55
C ASP A 411 -8.61 14.59 12.93
N LEU A 412 -7.62 15.47 12.74
CA LEU A 412 -6.30 15.08 12.22
C LEU A 412 -5.61 14.04 13.11
N ALA A 413 -5.82 14.06 14.43
CA ALA A 413 -5.25 13.03 15.31
C ALA A 413 -5.84 11.64 15.05
N ARG A 414 -7.15 11.51 14.72
CA ARG A 414 -7.74 10.24 14.30
C ARG A 414 -7.14 9.73 12.98
N LEU A 415 -6.77 10.63 12.07
CA LEU A 415 -6.05 10.27 10.85
C LEU A 415 -4.60 9.83 11.13
N LEU A 416 -3.89 10.48 12.06
CA LEU A 416 -2.55 10.04 12.49
C LEU A 416 -2.60 8.69 13.22
N GLN A 417 -3.62 8.45 14.05
CA GLN A 417 -3.90 7.17 14.69
C GLN A 417 -4.11 6.08 13.64
N TYR A 418 -4.96 6.33 12.63
CA TYR A 418 -5.18 5.40 11.52
C TYR A 418 -3.88 5.00 10.84
N ILE A 419 -3.04 5.98 10.50
CA ILE A 419 -1.79 5.74 9.80
C ILE A 419 -0.80 4.99 10.71
N TYR A 420 -0.66 5.35 11.99
CA TYR A 420 0.25 4.69 12.92
C TYR A 420 -0.06 3.19 13.08
N PHE A 421 -1.33 2.85 13.30
CA PHE A 421 -1.74 1.47 13.57
C PHE A 421 -1.81 0.64 12.30
N LYS A 422 -2.48 1.13 11.25
CA LYS A 422 -2.91 0.32 10.09
C LYS A 422 -2.16 0.61 8.78
N ARG A 423 -1.42 1.73 8.67
CA ARG A 423 -0.66 2.13 7.46
C ARG A 423 0.73 2.73 7.76
N PRO A 424 1.55 2.17 8.68
CA PRO A 424 2.76 2.83 9.17
C PRO A 424 3.80 3.13 8.08
N PHE A 425 3.83 2.34 7.00
CA PHE A 425 4.66 2.57 5.83
C PHE A 425 4.44 3.97 5.20
N LEU A 426 3.28 4.60 5.34
CA LEU A 426 3.06 5.98 4.88
C LEU A 426 3.86 7.00 5.73
N PHE A 427 4.04 6.73 7.03
CA PHE A 427 4.93 7.54 7.86
C PHE A 427 6.40 7.28 7.52
N ASP A 428 6.79 6.05 7.20
CA ASP A 428 8.13 5.74 6.69
C ASP A 428 8.45 6.47 5.37
N ILE A 429 7.52 6.46 4.40
CA ILE A 429 7.62 7.29 3.18
C ILE A 429 7.73 8.77 3.55
N SER A 430 6.98 9.26 4.55
CA SER A 430 7.01 10.67 4.96
C SER A 430 8.37 11.11 5.53
N ARG A 431 9.09 10.19 6.18
CA ARG A 431 10.48 10.36 6.63
C ARG A 431 11.50 10.21 5.49
N GLY A 432 11.13 9.51 4.41
CA GLY A 432 11.94 9.32 3.21
C GLY A 432 12.53 7.92 3.08
N VAL A 433 11.99 6.93 3.78
CA VAL A 433 12.32 5.51 3.57
C VAL A 433 11.85 5.08 2.18
N MET A 434 12.79 4.65 1.34
CA MET A 434 12.50 4.10 0.02
C MET A 434 12.28 2.58 0.13
N PHE A 435 11.10 2.10 -0.23
CA PHE A 435 10.81 0.67 -0.26
C PHE A 435 11.18 0.08 -1.63
N GLU A 436 12.48 0.10 -1.96
CA GLU A 436 13.01 -0.33 -3.26
C GLU A 436 12.58 -1.77 -3.62
N GLU A 437 12.56 -2.66 -2.62
CA GLU A 437 12.12 -4.06 -2.74
C GLU A 437 10.60 -4.25 -2.90
N VAL A 438 9.79 -3.29 -2.41
CA VAL A 438 8.31 -3.33 -2.56
C VAL A 438 7.89 -2.71 -3.90
N GLY A 439 8.74 -1.86 -4.47
CA GLY A 439 8.85 -1.79 -5.92
C GLY A 439 8.95 -0.39 -6.52
N ILE A 440 10.17 0.02 -6.85
CA ILE A 440 10.40 0.88 -8.03
C ILE A 440 10.25 -0.01 -9.28
N LEU A 441 9.03 -0.50 -9.52
CA LEU A 441 8.77 -1.51 -10.54
C LEU A 441 8.76 -0.87 -11.94
N ARG A 442 9.66 -1.33 -12.81
CA ARG A 442 9.51 -1.13 -14.26
C ARG A 442 8.50 -2.13 -14.82
N ILE A 443 7.21 -1.86 -14.63
CA ILE A 443 6.11 -2.66 -15.19
C ILE A 443 5.91 -2.25 -16.65
N GLY A 444 6.81 -2.74 -17.51
CA GLY A 444 6.90 -2.30 -18.90
C GLY A 444 7.44 -0.87 -18.99
N ASP A 445 6.76 -0.04 -19.77
CA ASP A 445 7.18 1.32 -20.13
C ASP A 445 6.89 2.36 -19.04
N THR A 446 7.19 2.06 -17.77
CA THR A 446 7.00 2.99 -16.64
C THR A 446 8.29 3.70 -16.24
N ILE A 447 8.20 5.01 -16.01
CA ILE A 447 9.28 5.81 -15.44
C ILE A 447 9.29 5.69 -13.93
N ALA A 448 10.43 5.27 -13.40
CA ALA A 448 10.77 5.30 -11.99
C ALA A 448 10.88 6.75 -11.48
N VAL A 449 10.26 7.04 -10.33
CA VAL A 449 10.50 8.29 -9.61
C VAL A 449 11.87 8.22 -8.91
N LYS A 450 12.65 9.31 -9.01
CA LYS A 450 14.04 9.39 -8.52
C LYS A 450 14.41 10.82 -8.12
N ASP A 451 15.60 10.99 -7.56
CA ASP A 451 16.20 12.28 -7.18
C ASP A 451 15.33 13.12 -6.21
N LEU A 452 14.52 12.46 -5.38
CA LEU A 452 13.62 13.11 -4.45
C LEU A 452 14.37 13.73 -3.25
N LYS A 453 14.09 15.00 -3.00
CA LYS A 453 14.45 15.70 -1.76
C LYS A 453 13.25 15.73 -0.81
N ASN A 454 13.39 15.23 0.40
CA ASN A 454 12.36 15.42 1.44
C ASN A 454 12.34 16.89 1.90
N VAL A 455 11.14 17.45 2.07
CA VAL A 455 10.91 18.85 2.49
C VAL A 455 10.14 18.96 3.81
N ASN A 456 9.87 17.83 4.48
CA ASN A 456 9.39 17.82 5.86
C ASN A 456 10.53 18.18 6.83
N GLU A 457 10.22 18.86 7.94
CA GLU A 457 11.15 19.16 9.02
C GLU A 457 11.36 17.96 9.97
N PHE A 458 12.33 18.08 10.90
CA PHE A 458 12.62 17.12 11.99
C PHE A 458 13.13 15.72 11.58
N LEU A 459 13.54 15.53 10.33
CA LEU A 459 14.05 14.26 9.81
C LEU A 459 15.36 13.79 10.48
N GLU A 460 16.04 14.69 11.20
CA GLU A 460 17.22 14.43 12.01
C GLU A 460 16.91 13.86 13.41
N TYR A 461 15.64 13.85 13.84
CA TYR A 461 15.22 13.36 15.15
C TYR A 461 14.94 11.84 15.11
N PRO A 462 15.65 11.01 15.90
CA PRO A 462 15.53 9.55 15.83
C PRO A 462 14.21 9.00 16.38
N ASP A 463 13.53 9.78 17.24
CA ASP A 463 12.23 9.46 17.81
C ASP A 463 11.05 9.89 16.91
N LEU A 464 11.29 10.61 15.82
CA LEU A 464 10.25 10.95 14.85
C LEU A 464 9.77 9.68 14.13
N ILE A 465 8.50 9.34 14.29
CA ILE A 465 7.83 8.22 13.60
C ILE A 465 7.33 8.66 12.23
N GLY A 466 6.76 9.86 12.11
CA GLY A 466 6.17 10.36 10.86
C GLY A 466 5.84 11.84 10.89
N VAL A 467 5.79 12.47 9.71
CA VAL A 467 5.66 13.94 9.57
C VAL A 467 4.93 14.35 8.29
N LYS A 468 4.09 15.39 8.38
CA LYS A 468 3.71 16.19 7.21
C LYS A 468 3.62 17.66 7.58
N ASN A 469 4.19 18.52 6.73
CA ASN A 469 3.98 19.96 6.74
C ASN A 469 3.02 20.44 5.61
N GLY A 470 2.42 21.62 5.77
CA GLY A 470 1.62 22.31 4.74
C GLY A 470 1.57 23.84 4.92
N LYS A 471 1.48 24.61 3.84
CA LYS A 471 1.34 26.08 3.90
C LYS A 471 0.47 26.59 2.76
N THR A 472 -0.54 27.40 3.09
CA THR A 472 -1.28 28.25 2.14
C THR A 472 -1.67 29.54 2.85
N THR A 473 -2.01 30.59 2.10
CA THR A 473 -2.46 31.87 2.66
C THR A 473 -3.69 31.74 3.57
N ALA A 474 -4.56 30.76 3.30
CA ALA A 474 -5.76 30.49 4.12
C ALA A 474 -5.48 29.62 5.35
N ALA A 475 -4.49 28.73 5.29
CA ALA A 475 -4.14 27.81 6.37
C ALA A 475 -3.18 28.43 7.42
N GLY A 476 -2.36 29.40 6.99
CA GLY A 476 -1.12 29.73 7.70
C GLY A 476 -0.09 28.61 7.51
N GLU A 477 0.79 28.43 8.48
CA GLU A 477 1.62 27.23 8.58
C GLU A 477 0.88 26.11 9.32
N THR A 478 0.97 24.89 8.78
CA THR A 478 0.41 23.68 9.38
C THR A 478 1.44 22.55 9.45
N MET A 479 1.33 21.72 10.47
CA MET A 479 2.17 20.54 10.70
C MET A 479 1.40 19.45 11.45
N ALA A 480 1.69 18.20 11.11
CA ALA A 480 1.28 17.01 11.84
C ALA A 480 2.51 16.10 11.98
N THR A 481 2.82 15.66 13.19
CA THR A 481 3.97 14.81 13.52
C THR A 481 3.56 13.73 14.51
N VAL A 482 4.28 12.60 14.52
CA VAL A 482 4.12 11.52 15.50
C VAL A 482 5.50 11.15 16.03
N TRP A 483 5.62 11.02 17.35
CA TRP A 483 6.89 10.89 18.08
C TRP A 483 6.87 9.68 19.03
N ASN A 484 8.01 9.05 19.20
CA ASN A 484 8.21 7.88 20.06
C ASN A 484 8.70 8.33 21.45
N VAL A 485 7.78 8.49 22.41
CA VAL A 485 8.14 8.78 23.81
C VAL A 485 8.55 7.47 24.49
N GLU A 486 9.83 7.33 24.83
CA GLU A 486 10.33 6.18 25.58
C GLU A 486 9.86 6.21 27.04
N ARG A 487 9.36 5.09 27.55
CA ARG A 487 9.03 4.86 28.96
C ARG A 487 9.67 3.56 29.47
N PRO A 488 9.77 3.34 30.79
CA PRO A 488 10.31 2.09 31.34
C PRO A 488 9.48 0.84 31.04
N ASP A 489 8.18 0.99 30.80
CA ASP A 489 7.17 -0.05 30.59
C ASP A 489 6.83 -0.32 29.11
N GLY A 490 7.18 0.62 28.22
CA GLY A 490 7.04 0.50 26.76
C GLY A 490 7.31 1.83 26.06
N ASN A 491 7.23 1.89 24.73
CA ASN A 491 7.23 3.18 24.02
C ASN A 491 5.78 3.66 23.84
N VAL A 492 5.60 4.98 23.67
CA VAL A 492 4.28 5.60 23.47
C VAL A 492 4.28 6.48 22.21
N PRO A 493 3.38 6.25 21.25
CA PRO A 493 3.26 7.06 20.03
C PRO A 493 2.44 8.33 20.30
N VAL A 494 3.09 9.48 20.44
CA VAL A 494 2.42 10.77 20.70
C VAL A 494 2.36 11.62 19.45
N ALA A 495 1.15 12.02 19.05
CA ALA A 495 0.94 12.98 17.99
C ALA A 495 1.12 14.43 18.47
N ILE A 496 1.74 15.26 17.63
CA ILE A 496 1.77 16.73 17.77
C ILE A 496 1.24 17.35 16.48
N ILE A 497 0.17 18.13 16.59
CA ILE A 497 -0.53 18.78 15.47
C ILE A 497 -0.56 20.29 15.73
N VAL A 498 -0.21 21.07 14.72
CA VAL A 498 -0.10 22.53 14.76
C VAL A 498 -0.83 23.13 13.54
N LEU A 499 -1.80 24.02 13.78
CA LEU A 499 -2.64 24.64 12.76
C LEU A 499 -2.66 26.17 12.90
N GLY A 500 -2.48 26.89 11.80
CA GLY A 500 -2.52 28.35 11.79
C GLY A 500 -1.38 29.00 12.56
N SER A 501 -0.18 28.43 12.50
CA SER A 501 1.03 29.05 13.04
C SER A 501 1.67 30.02 12.04
N GLU A 502 2.51 30.92 12.54
CA GLU A 502 3.42 31.76 11.74
C GLU A 502 4.80 31.09 11.57
N ASP A 503 5.18 30.19 12.49
CA ASP A 503 6.42 29.42 12.53
C ASP A 503 6.13 28.04 13.15
N ARG A 504 5.75 27.08 12.30
CA ARG A 504 5.36 25.74 12.77
C ARG A 504 6.50 25.00 13.48
N ALA A 505 7.74 25.29 13.09
CA ALA A 505 8.89 24.51 13.52
C ALA A 505 9.24 24.87 14.95
N LYS A 506 9.25 26.17 15.26
CA LYS A 506 9.37 26.66 16.65
C LYS A 506 8.22 26.19 17.54
N ASP A 507 6.98 26.21 17.04
CA ASP A 507 5.82 25.74 17.83
C ASP A 507 5.87 24.22 18.08
N THR A 508 6.08 23.39 17.06
CA THR A 508 6.20 21.93 17.23
C THR A 508 7.40 21.56 18.10
N LEU A 509 8.54 22.22 17.94
CA LEU A 509 9.72 21.97 18.79
C LEU A 509 9.46 22.36 20.26
N ARG A 510 8.74 23.46 20.52
CA ARG A 510 8.33 23.84 21.88
C ARG A 510 7.37 22.80 22.50
N LEU A 511 6.43 22.25 21.72
CA LEU A 511 5.54 21.18 22.16
C LEU A 511 6.28 19.86 22.41
N HIS A 512 7.22 19.49 21.53
CA HIS A 512 8.05 18.28 21.67
C HIS A 512 9.03 18.36 22.84
N THR A 513 9.64 19.53 23.07
CA THR A 513 10.49 19.79 24.24
C THR A 513 9.66 19.65 25.52
N TRP A 514 8.50 20.29 25.59
CA TRP A 514 7.60 20.17 26.75
C TRP A 514 7.14 18.72 26.99
N LEU A 515 6.83 17.98 25.92
CA LEU A 515 6.45 16.56 26.00
C LEU A 515 7.59 15.71 26.56
N THR A 516 8.82 15.87 26.05
CA THR A 516 9.97 15.05 26.45
C THR A 516 10.45 15.39 27.86
N GLU A 517 10.53 16.67 28.23
CA GLU A 517 10.88 17.11 29.59
C GLU A 517 9.94 16.53 30.66
N ASN A 518 8.64 16.43 30.36
CA ASN A 518 7.62 16.04 31.34
C ASN A 518 7.19 14.57 31.29
N TYR A 519 7.32 13.89 30.15
CA TYR A 519 6.78 12.54 29.94
C TYR A 519 7.77 11.52 29.34
N ALA A 520 8.93 11.89 28.82
CA ALA A 520 9.96 10.89 28.49
C ALA A 520 10.51 10.23 29.78
N LYS A 521 11.34 9.20 29.63
CA LYS A 521 12.02 8.48 30.71
C LYS A 521 12.91 9.37 31.60
#